data_AF-A0A357TFR4-F1
#
_entry.id   AF-A0A357TFR4-F1
#
_cell.length_a   1.000
_cell.length_b   1.000
_cell.length_c   1.000
_cell.angle_alpha   90.00
_cell.angle_beta   90.00
_cell.angle_gamma   90.00
#
_symmetry.space_group_name_H-M   'P 1'
#
loop_
_entity.id
_entity.type
_entity.pdbx_description
1 polymer ?
#
loop_
_entity_poly.entity_id
_entity_poly.type
_entity_poly.pdbx_seq_one_letter_code
_entity_poly.pdbx_strand_id
1 'polypeptide(L)'
;GRGQHLVQNAKSPLRVDDNTRLFTYVFLDPKNPPKQIMLQWNDGKSWDHRVYWGEEKIGWGKEGTVSRRNLGPLPKAGEWVRLEVSAQSVGLGAGSQITGWAFTQFDGTVYWDKAGLVARKKTEAEKQLDVVRGRLAKLEAEVPTTMVMGEKSPPRKTFVLNRGQYDQPSEVEVGAGLPVALGQWPDNLSRDRLGLAKWMTSGANPLTSRVTVNRLWQMHFGTGIVKSVEDFGAQGEWPTHPELLDWLATEFVRTGWNLKAMHKQIVMSATYRQSSRVTPALLEADPANRLYARGPRFRLPAEMIRDHALSASGLLVSRIGG
;
A
#
# COMPACT_ATOMS: atom_id res chain seq x y z
N GLY A 1 -23.87 -35.72 41.51
CA GLY A 1 -23.85 -34.33 40.99
C GLY A 1 -23.10 -34.28 39.66
N ARG A 2 -23.12 -33.13 38.97
CA ARG A 2 -22.40 -32.94 37.69
C ARG A 2 -20.96 -32.53 37.91
N GLY A 3 -20.02 -33.18 37.23
CA GLY A 3 -18.60 -32.81 37.17
C GLY A 3 -18.18 -32.43 35.74
N GLN A 4 -17.26 -31.49 35.60
CA GLN A 4 -16.73 -31.09 34.29
C GLN A 4 -15.25 -30.68 34.38
N HIS A 5 -14.44 -31.18 33.45
CA HIS A 5 -13.11 -30.65 33.13
C HIS A 5 -13.18 -29.93 31.79
N LEU A 6 -12.67 -28.70 31.73
CA LEU A 6 -12.81 -27.81 30.59
C LEU A 6 -11.48 -27.18 30.21
N VAL A 7 -11.19 -27.16 28.92
CA VAL A 7 -10.13 -26.34 28.31
C VAL A 7 -10.77 -25.46 27.25
N GLN A 8 -10.41 -24.18 27.22
CA GLN A 8 -10.95 -23.20 26.26
C GLN A 8 -9.91 -22.15 25.89
N ASN A 9 -10.15 -21.41 24.81
CA ASN A 9 -9.30 -20.33 24.31
C ASN A 9 -7.88 -20.77 23.94
N ALA A 10 -7.73 -21.94 23.31
CA ALA A 10 -6.44 -22.42 22.82
C ALA A 10 -5.83 -21.44 21.80
N LYS A 11 -4.60 -20.96 22.07
CA LYS A 11 -3.84 -20.10 21.14
C LYS A 11 -3.50 -20.81 19.82
N SER A 12 -3.38 -22.14 19.86
CA SER A 12 -3.13 -22.99 18.70
C SER A 12 -4.28 -24.01 18.59
N PRO A 13 -5.34 -23.71 17.84
CA PRO A 13 -6.50 -24.59 17.74
C PRO A 13 -6.18 -25.87 16.96
N LEU A 14 -6.88 -26.94 17.32
CA LEU A 14 -6.82 -28.20 16.58
C LEU A 14 -7.61 -28.04 15.27
N ARG A 15 -6.98 -28.31 14.12
CA ARG A 15 -7.63 -28.22 12.80
C ARG A 15 -8.29 -29.54 12.43
N VAL A 16 -9.53 -29.45 11.97
CA VAL A 16 -10.31 -30.58 11.50
C VAL A 16 -10.18 -30.66 9.97
N ASP A 17 -9.80 -31.83 9.48
CA ASP A 17 -9.77 -32.20 8.06
C ASP A 17 -10.91 -33.19 7.73
N ASP A 18 -11.07 -33.52 6.44
CA ASP A 18 -11.96 -34.58 5.98
C ASP A 18 -11.60 -35.93 6.65
N ASN A 19 -12.61 -36.57 7.25
CA ASN A 19 -12.51 -37.83 8.00
C ASN A 19 -11.80 -37.77 9.36
N THR A 20 -11.61 -36.57 9.92
CA THR A 20 -11.07 -36.42 11.27
C THR A 20 -11.93 -37.17 12.30
N ARG A 21 -11.26 -37.97 13.14
CA ARG A 21 -11.87 -38.55 14.34
C ARG A 21 -11.27 -37.93 15.59
N LEU A 22 -12.13 -37.58 16.52
CA LEU A 22 -11.81 -37.09 17.86
C LEU A 22 -11.82 -38.30 18.79
N PHE A 23 -10.74 -38.51 19.53
CA PHE A 23 -10.68 -39.60 20.51
C PHE A 23 -10.47 -39.09 21.92
N THR A 24 -10.93 -39.86 22.90
CA THR A 24 -10.69 -39.64 24.33
C THR A 24 -10.67 -40.98 25.06
N TYR A 25 -9.68 -41.20 25.91
CA TYR A 25 -9.66 -42.35 26.80
C TYR A 25 -10.43 -42.05 28.09
N VAL A 26 -11.28 -43.00 28.51
CA VAL A 26 -12.09 -42.89 29.72
C VAL A 26 -12.03 -44.19 30.53
N PHE A 27 -12.02 -44.06 31.85
CA PHE A 27 -12.20 -45.17 32.79
C PHE A 27 -13.37 -44.85 33.72
N LEU A 28 -14.35 -45.77 33.76
CA LEU A 28 -15.49 -45.65 34.66
C LEU A 28 -15.26 -46.52 35.90
N ASP A 29 -15.46 -45.95 37.09
CA ASP A 29 -15.34 -46.70 38.35
C ASP A 29 -16.45 -47.77 38.42
N PRO A 30 -16.11 -49.07 38.49
CA PRO A 30 -17.10 -50.14 38.56
C PRO A 30 -17.90 -50.15 39.87
N LYS A 31 -17.38 -49.56 40.95
CA LYS A 31 -18.08 -49.46 42.25
C LYS A 31 -19.00 -48.24 42.33
N ASN A 32 -18.76 -47.23 41.51
CA ASN A 32 -19.52 -45.99 41.48
C ASN A 32 -19.65 -45.47 40.03
N PRO A 33 -20.35 -46.20 39.13
CA PRO A 33 -20.41 -45.82 37.73
C PRO A 33 -21.21 -44.51 37.55
N PRO A 34 -20.84 -43.67 36.57
CA PRO A 34 -21.65 -42.51 36.23
C PRO A 34 -22.99 -42.96 35.64
N LYS A 35 -23.98 -42.06 35.65
CA LYS A 35 -25.22 -42.26 34.89
C LYS A 35 -25.08 -41.77 33.45
N GLN A 36 -24.28 -40.72 33.23
CA GLN A 36 -24.00 -40.17 31.91
C GLN A 36 -22.59 -39.62 31.84
N ILE A 37 -21.95 -39.78 30.68
CA ILE A 37 -20.74 -39.06 30.30
C ILE A 37 -20.96 -38.30 29.00
N MET A 38 -20.31 -37.15 28.83
CA MET A 38 -20.48 -36.26 27.68
C MET A 38 -19.15 -35.61 27.26
N LEU A 39 -18.89 -35.59 25.96
CA LEU A 39 -17.81 -34.83 25.34
C LEU A 39 -18.38 -33.64 24.58
N GLN A 40 -17.71 -32.50 24.66
CA GLN A 40 -18.09 -31.26 23.98
C GLN A 40 -16.87 -30.61 23.36
N TRP A 41 -17.06 -29.99 22.20
CA TRP A 41 -16.02 -29.22 21.50
C TRP A 41 -16.50 -27.80 21.22
N ASN A 42 -15.57 -26.85 21.24
CA ASN A 42 -15.83 -25.46 20.88
C ASN A 42 -15.12 -25.09 19.58
N ASP A 43 -15.86 -24.56 18.60
CA ASP A 43 -15.34 -24.19 17.28
C ASP A 43 -14.82 -22.73 17.19
N GLY A 44 -14.72 -22.05 18.33
CA GLY A 44 -14.46 -20.62 18.46
C GLY A 44 -15.72 -19.76 18.52
N LYS A 45 -16.91 -20.32 18.25
CA LYS A 45 -18.20 -19.61 18.25
C LYS A 45 -19.22 -20.25 19.19
N SER A 46 -19.32 -21.58 19.21
CA SER A 46 -20.30 -22.32 20.00
C SER A 46 -19.73 -23.63 20.58
N TRP A 47 -20.37 -24.10 21.64
CA TRP A 47 -20.17 -25.43 22.25
C TRP A 47 -21.15 -26.49 21.70
N ASP A 48 -21.94 -26.15 20.68
CA ASP A 48 -23.00 -26.99 20.11
C ASP A 48 -22.48 -28.15 19.24
N HIS A 49 -21.45 -28.82 19.74
CA HIS A 49 -20.81 -29.99 19.19
C HIS A 49 -20.66 -30.99 20.34
N ARG A 50 -21.70 -31.80 20.60
CA ARG A 50 -21.75 -32.64 21.81
C ARG A 50 -22.20 -34.06 21.53
N VAL A 51 -21.57 -35.00 22.22
CA VAL A 51 -22.00 -36.40 22.26
C VAL A 51 -22.06 -36.90 23.69
N TYR A 52 -22.93 -37.87 23.96
CA TYR A 52 -23.01 -38.49 25.26
C TYR A 52 -23.27 -40.01 25.19
N TRP A 53 -22.98 -40.67 26.30
CA TRP A 53 -23.27 -42.08 26.54
C TRP A 53 -23.98 -42.25 27.89
N GLY A 54 -24.86 -43.24 27.98
CA GLY A 54 -25.63 -43.54 29.19
C GLY A 54 -27.02 -42.90 29.21
N GLU A 55 -27.49 -42.56 30.41
CA GLU A 55 -28.80 -41.93 30.64
C GLU A 55 -28.83 -40.49 30.12
N GLU A 56 -30.03 -39.93 29.93
CA GLU A 56 -30.21 -38.52 29.55
C GLU A 56 -30.42 -37.64 30.81
N LYS A 57 -29.32 -37.22 31.44
CA LYS A 57 -29.30 -36.34 32.63
C LYS A 57 -28.78 -34.92 32.35
N ILE A 58 -28.04 -34.72 31.27
CA ILE A 58 -27.44 -33.44 30.89
C ILE A 58 -28.25 -32.81 29.75
N GLY A 59 -29.00 -31.77 30.09
CA GLY A 59 -29.98 -31.06 29.24
C GLY A 59 -29.42 -30.08 28.19
N TRP A 60 -28.15 -30.16 27.79
CA TRP A 60 -27.50 -29.13 26.98
C TRP A 60 -27.59 -29.37 25.48
N GLY A 61 -28.28 -28.48 24.76
CA GLY A 61 -28.51 -28.60 23.32
C GLY A 61 -29.80 -29.35 23.00
N LYS A 62 -30.04 -29.61 21.70
CA LYS A 62 -31.23 -30.31 21.20
C LYS A 62 -30.90 -31.76 20.86
N GLU A 63 -31.65 -32.71 21.42
CA GLU A 63 -31.46 -34.15 21.17
C GLU A 63 -31.51 -34.51 19.68
N GLY A 64 -30.69 -35.48 19.28
CA GLY A 64 -30.62 -35.97 17.91
C GLY A 64 -29.91 -35.01 16.93
N THR A 65 -29.38 -33.89 17.40
CA THR A 65 -28.66 -32.91 16.57
C THR A 65 -27.16 -32.92 16.90
N VAL A 66 -26.37 -32.17 16.14
CA VAL A 66 -24.94 -31.95 16.43
C VAL A 66 -24.70 -31.32 17.81
N SER A 67 -25.68 -30.58 18.32
CA SER A 67 -25.62 -29.92 19.62
C SER A 67 -25.83 -30.86 20.81
N ARG A 68 -26.40 -32.06 20.58
CA ARG A 68 -26.51 -33.16 21.55
C ARG A 68 -26.91 -34.46 20.85
N ARG A 69 -25.97 -35.40 20.76
CA ARG A 69 -26.17 -36.72 20.15
C ARG A 69 -25.87 -37.86 21.12
N ASN A 70 -26.81 -38.80 21.27
CA ASN A 70 -26.59 -40.06 21.97
C ASN A 70 -25.76 -41.04 21.11
N LEU A 71 -24.68 -41.58 21.67
CA LEU A 71 -23.84 -42.61 21.03
C LEU A 71 -23.96 -44.00 21.68
N GLY A 72 -24.94 -44.19 22.56
CA GLY A 72 -25.32 -45.48 23.11
C GLY A 72 -25.10 -45.62 24.63
N PRO A 73 -25.02 -46.87 25.14
CA PRO A 73 -24.81 -47.13 26.55
C PRO A 73 -23.42 -46.68 27.01
N LEU A 74 -23.23 -46.59 28.33
CA LEU A 74 -21.91 -46.32 28.92
C LEU A 74 -20.88 -47.36 28.45
N PRO A 75 -19.62 -46.95 28.22
CA PRO A 75 -18.55 -47.90 27.98
C PRO A 75 -18.36 -48.83 29.19
N LYS A 76 -17.70 -49.97 28.96
CA LYS A 76 -17.48 -50.97 30.01
C LYS A 76 -16.68 -50.37 31.18
N ALA A 77 -17.20 -50.54 32.40
CA ALA A 77 -16.56 -50.08 33.62
C ALA A 77 -15.41 -51.01 34.04
N GLY A 78 -14.44 -50.46 34.79
CA GLY A 78 -13.28 -51.20 35.28
C GLY A 78 -12.12 -51.36 34.28
N GLU A 79 -12.21 -50.79 33.08
CA GLU A 79 -11.13 -50.76 32.09
C GLU A 79 -11.05 -49.42 31.37
N TRP A 80 -9.89 -49.12 30.79
CA TRP A 80 -9.71 -47.94 29.93
C TRP A 80 -10.32 -48.21 28.56
N VAL A 81 -11.32 -47.41 28.19
CA VAL A 81 -12.00 -47.49 26.90
C VAL A 81 -11.68 -46.25 26.08
N ARG A 82 -11.32 -46.44 24.81
CA ARG A 82 -11.13 -45.35 23.86
C ARG A 82 -12.45 -45.03 23.17
N LEU A 83 -12.99 -43.86 23.46
CA LEU A 83 -14.12 -43.29 22.74
C LEU A 83 -13.61 -42.63 21.47
N GLU A 84 -14.26 -42.90 20.34
CA GLU A 84 -13.96 -42.24 19.07
C GLU A 84 -15.23 -41.67 18.43
N VAL A 85 -15.14 -40.44 17.95
CA VAL A 85 -16.25 -39.67 17.40
C VAL A 85 -15.81 -39.03 16.09
N SER A 86 -16.58 -39.21 15.02
CA SER A 86 -16.33 -38.49 13.77
C SER A 86 -16.62 -37.00 13.97
N ALA A 87 -15.68 -36.12 13.61
CA ALA A 87 -15.86 -34.67 13.74
C ALA A 87 -17.09 -34.17 12.94
N GLN A 88 -17.31 -34.70 11.73
CA GLN A 88 -18.48 -34.39 10.91
C GLN A 88 -19.80 -34.76 11.62
N SER A 89 -19.81 -35.84 12.41
CA SER A 89 -21.01 -36.31 13.10
C SER A 89 -21.51 -35.32 14.18
N VAL A 90 -20.64 -34.42 14.62
CA VAL A 90 -20.92 -33.33 15.56
C VAL A 90 -20.85 -31.96 14.91
N GLY A 91 -20.95 -31.88 13.58
CA GLY A 91 -21.01 -30.61 12.85
C GLY A 91 -19.68 -29.88 12.70
N LEU A 92 -18.56 -30.54 12.98
CA LEU A 92 -17.20 -30.01 12.74
C LEU A 92 -16.70 -30.53 11.39
N GLY A 93 -16.79 -29.68 10.37
CA GLY A 93 -16.37 -29.99 8.99
C GLY A 93 -14.89 -29.71 8.74
N ALA A 94 -14.42 -30.02 7.53
CA ALA A 94 -13.07 -29.66 7.12
C ALA A 94 -12.86 -28.15 7.19
N GLY A 95 -11.73 -27.73 7.75
CA GLY A 95 -11.40 -26.33 8.03
C GLY A 95 -11.89 -25.81 9.38
N SER A 96 -12.75 -26.54 10.10
CA SER A 96 -13.14 -26.16 11.47
C SER A 96 -11.94 -26.14 12.41
N GLN A 97 -11.98 -25.23 13.38
CA GLN A 97 -10.92 -25.05 14.38
C GLN A 97 -11.49 -25.31 15.77
N ILE A 98 -10.97 -26.32 16.46
CA ILE A 98 -11.38 -26.62 17.83
C ILE A 98 -10.51 -25.80 18.78
N THR A 99 -11.13 -24.86 19.48
CA THR A 99 -10.50 -23.93 20.43
C THR A 99 -10.74 -24.33 21.89
N GLY A 100 -11.66 -25.28 22.13
CA GLY A 100 -11.97 -25.79 23.45
C GLY A 100 -12.52 -27.22 23.43
N TRP A 101 -12.38 -27.91 24.56
CA TRP A 101 -12.81 -29.28 24.77
C TRP A 101 -13.27 -29.46 26.22
N ALA A 102 -14.46 -30.04 26.42
CA ALA A 102 -14.99 -30.35 27.74
C ALA A 102 -15.27 -31.84 27.92
N PHE A 103 -14.96 -32.36 29.11
CA PHE A 103 -15.18 -33.72 29.56
C PHE A 103 -16.13 -33.66 30.75
N THR A 104 -17.35 -34.18 30.60
CA THR A 104 -18.43 -33.98 31.57
C THR A 104 -18.99 -35.32 32.03
N GLN A 105 -19.31 -35.43 33.30
CA GLN A 105 -19.98 -36.60 33.88
C GLN A 105 -21.18 -36.18 34.75
N PHE A 106 -22.16 -37.06 34.88
CA PHE A 106 -23.28 -36.92 35.79
C PHE A 106 -23.37 -38.13 36.72
N ASP A 107 -23.23 -37.88 38.02
CA ASP A 107 -23.04 -38.90 39.06
C ASP A 107 -21.81 -39.79 38.81
N GLY A 108 -21.47 -40.63 39.79
CA GLY A 108 -20.37 -41.57 39.70
C GLY A 108 -18.96 -40.95 39.67
N THR A 109 -17.97 -41.82 39.49
CA THR A 109 -16.55 -41.47 39.39
C THR A 109 -16.04 -41.84 37.99
N VAL A 110 -15.43 -40.87 37.32
CA VAL A 110 -14.91 -40.99 35.94
C VAL A 110 -13.50 -40.43 35.90
N TYR A 111 -12.59 -41.16 35.26
CA TYR A 111 -11.24 -40.71 34.98
C TYR A 111 -11.06 -40.51 33.48
N TRP A 112 -10.47 -39.38 33.11
CA TRP A 112 -10.19 -38.99 31.73
C TRP A 112 -8.69 -39.04 31.48
N ASP A 113 -8.28 -39.51 30.32
CA ASP A 113 -6.87 -39.54 29.88
C ASP A 113 -6.79 -39.00 28.43
N LYS A 114 -5.69 -39.30 27.72
CA LYS A 114 -5.33 -38.79 26.39
C LYS A 114 -6.55 -38.53 25.51
N ALA A 115 -6.63 -37.29 25.04
CA ALA A 115 -7.60 -36.85 24.06
C ALA A 115 -6.88 -36.16 22.91
N GLY A 116 -7.40 -36.32 21.69
CA GLY A 116 -6.78 -35.72 20.52
C GLY A 116 -7.47 -36.06 19.22
N LEU A 117 -6.81 -35.71 18.12
CA LEU A 117 -7.23 -36.05 16.77
C LEU A 117 -6.52 -37.33 16.32
N VAL A 118 -7.25 -38.20 15.63
CA VAL A 118 -6.63 -39.25 14.82
C VAL A 118 -6.15 -38.60 13.54
N ALA A 119 -4.86 -38.28 13.47
CA ALA A 119 -4.27 -37.60 12.33
C ALA A 119 -4.44 -38.44 11.05
N ARG A 120 -5.04 -37.85 10.01
CA ARG A 120 -5.01 -38.40 8.66
C ARG A 120 -3.55 -38.43 8.19
N LYS A 121 -3.11 -39.53 7.58
CA LYS A 121 -1.87 -39.53 6.79
C LYS A 121 -2.05 -38.57 5.62
N LYS A 122 -1.33 -37.44 5.62
CA LYS A 122 -1.27 -36.53 4.47
C LYS A 122 -0.89 -37.31 3.21
N THR A 123 -1.56 -37.02 2.10
CA THR A 123 -1.19 -37.57 0.80
C THR A 123 0.15 -36.98 0.36
N GLU A 124 0.81 -37.62 -0.61
CA GLU A 124 2.07 -37.11 -1.14
C GLU A 124 1.89 -35.73 -1.80
N ALA A 125 0.75 -35.48 -2.45
CA ALA A 125 0.41 -34.20 -3.04
C ALA A 125 0.31 -33.07 -2.00
N GLU A 126 -0.26 -33.34 -0.82
CA GLU A 126 -0.36 -32.35 0.27
C GLU A 126 1.01 -32.02 0.86
N LYS A 127 1.88 -33.03 1.00
CA LYS A 127 3.26 -32.78 1.44
C LYS A 127 4.02 -31.93 0.42
N GLN A 128 3.85 -32.22 -0.87
CA GLN A 128 4.45 -31.43 -1.94
C GLN A 128 3.92 -29.98 -1.93
N LEU A 129 2.62 -29.79 -1.71
CA LEU A 129 2.01 -28.45 -1.61
C LEU A 129 2.59 -27.66 -0.44
N ASP A 130 2.78 -28.28 0.72
CA ASP A 130 3.40 -27.63 1.88
C ASP A 130 4.86 -27.22 1.58
N VAL A 131 5.62 -28.08 0.89
CA VAL A 131 6.99 -27.75 0.45
C VAL A 131 6.99 -26.57 -0.52
N VAL A 132 6.10 -26.56 -1.51
CA VAL A 132 6.01 -25.47 -2.50
C VAL A 132 5.59 -24.16 -1.83
N ARG A 133 4.62 -24.18 -0.92
CA ARG A 133 4.20 -23.00 -0.15
C ARG A 133 5.33 -22.47 0.74
N GLY A 134 6.08 -23.36 1.38
CA GLY A 134 7.25 -22.97 2.18
C GLY A 134 8.34 -22.32 1.32
N ARG A 135 8.60 -22.85 0.13
CA ARG A 135 9.52 -22.26 -0.84
C ARG A 135 9.04 -20.89 -1.33
N LEU A 136 7.76 -20.75 -1.65
CA LEU A 136 7.16 -19.49 -2.08
C LEU A 136 7.29 -18.42 -1.00
N ALA A 137 6.92 -18.73 0.24
CA ALA A 137 7.02 -17.78 1.35
C ALA A 137 8.47 -17.34 1.61
N LYS A 138 9.43 -18.26 1.48
CA LYS A 138 10.85 -17.92 1.60
C LYS A 138 11.31 -17.00 0.47
N LEU A 139 10.91 -17.29 -0.77
CA LEU A 139 11.24 -16.48 -1.93
C LEU A 139 10.62 -15.07 -1.82
N GLU A 140 9.35 -14.97 -1.42
CA GLU A 140 8.65 -13.71 -1.20
C GLU A 140 9.32 -12.85 -0.11
N ALA A 141 9.86 -13.46 0.94
CA ALA A 141 10.59 -12.78 2.00
C ALA A 141 11.99 -12.29 1.57
N GLU A 142 12.61 -12.93 0.57
CA GLU A 142 13.91 -12.53 0.02
C GLU A 142 13.80 -11.37 -0.97
N VAL A 143 12.62 -11.10 -1.53
CA VAL A 143 12.41 -9.98 -2.45
C VAL A 143 12.43 -8.66 -1.68
N PRO A 144 13.38 -7.74 -1.95
CA PRO A 144 13.38 -6.43 -1.32
C PRO A 144 12.12 -5.66 -1.75
N THR A 145 11.28 -5.35 -0.78
CA THR A 145 10.04 -4.59 -1.00
C THR A 145 10.31 -3.09 -0.85
N THR A 146 9.65 -2.28 -1.67
CA THR A 146 9.64 -0.83 -1.53
C THR A 146 8.20 -0.33 -1.55
N MET A 147 7.93 0.68 -0.75
CA MET A 147 6.60 1.29 -0.70
C MET A 147 6.38 2.10 -1.97
N VAL A 148 5.39 1.69 -2.76
CA VAL A 148 4.93 2.46 -3.92
C VAL A 148 3.60 3.13 -3.60
N MET A 149 3.40 4.34 -4.12
CA MET A 149 2.07 4.96 -4.09
C MET A 149 1.17 4.23 -5.09
N GLY A 150 0.10 3.59 -4.60
CA GLY A 150 -0.98 3.05 -5.41
C GLY A 150 -2.22 3.94 -5.33
N GLU A 151 -2.98 4.00 -6.42
CA GLU A 151 -4.32 4.59 -6.39
C GLU A 151 -5.30 3.63 -5.70
N LYS A 152 -6.19 4.19 -4.87
CA LYS A 152 -7.20 3.40 -4.17
C LYS A 152 -8.32 3.01 -5.13
N SER A 153 -8.79 1.76 -5.06
CA SER A 153 -9.98 1.29 -5.79
C SER A 153 -11.07 0.87 -4.79
N PRO A 154 -12.23 1.56 -4.75
CA PRO A 154 -12.60 2.71 -5.57
C PRO A 154 -11.85 4.00 -5.16
N PRO A 155 -11.74 5.01 -6.06
CA PRO A 155 -11.14 6.30 -5.77
C PRO A 155 -11.82 7.01 -4.59
N ARG A 156 -11.06 7.80 -3.83
CA ARG A 156 -11.61 8.62 -2.75
C ARG A 156 -12.43 9.77 -3.34
N LYS A 157 -13.69 9.88 -2.91
CA LYS A 157 -14.53 11.05 -3.20
C LYS A 157 -13.90 12.31 -2.63
N THR A 158 -13.84 13.35 -3.46
CA THR A 158 -13.22 14.64 -3.11
C THR A 158 -14.24 15.75 -3.35
N PHE A 159 -14.29 16.75 -2.48
CA PHE A 159 -15.29 17.82 -2.53
C PHE A 159 -14.61 19.19 -2.52
N VAL A 160 -15.26 20.19 -3.11
CA VAL A 160 -14.82 21.59 -3.01
C VAL A 160 -14.92 22.05 -1.57
N LEU A 161 -13.91 22.76 -1.07
CA LEU A 161 -13.87 23.24 0.32
C LEU A 161 -14.40 24.67 0.42
N ASN A 162 -15.24 24.94 1.41
CA ASN A 162 -15.74 26.29 1.68
C ASN A 162 -14.58 27.19 2.11
N ARG A 163 -14.24 28.18 1.28
CA ARG A 163 -13.10 29.09 1.48
C ARG A 163 -11.76 28.36 1.71
N GLY A 164 -11.61 27.13 1.20
CA GLY A 164 -10.39 26.34 1.36
C GLY A 164 -10.20 25.72 2.75
N GLN A 165 -11.18 25.77 3.66
CA GLN A 165 -11.07 25.13 4.96
C GLN A 165 -11.21 23.60 4.86
N TYR A 166 -10.20 22.88 5.34
CA TYR A 166 -10.06 21.42 5.16
C TYR A 166 -11.15 20.60 5.87
N ASP A 167 -11.77 21.16 6.90
CA ASP A 167 -12.83 20.57 7.72
C ASP A 167 -14.24 20.99 7.28
N GLN A 168 -14.35 21.84 6.24
CA GLN A 168 -15.62 22.30 5.68
C GLN A 168 -15.79 21.91 4.21
N PRO A 169 -15.94 20.59 3.91
CA PRO A 169 -16.31 20.16 2.57
C PRO A 169 -17.72 20.64 2.21
N SER A 170 -17.87 21.12 0.99
CA SER A 170 -19.17 21.41 0.38
C SER A 170 -19.80 20.15 -0.21
N GLU A 171 -21.00 20.29 -0.75
CA GLU A 171 -21.70 19.20 -1.46
C GLU A 171 -21.20 18.98 -2.90
N VAL A 172 -20.31 19.84 -3.40
CA VAL A 172 -19.80 19.76 -4.77
C VAL A 172 -18.67 18.73 -4.85
N GLU A 173 -19.00 17.51 -5.31
CA GLU A 173 -18.01 16.46 -5.61
C GLU A 173 -17.19 16.83 -6.86
N VAL A 174 -15.88 16.66 -6.78
CA VAL A 174 -14.94 16.91 -7.88
C VAL A 174 -14.07 15.69 -8.14
N GLY A 175 -13.77 15.46 -9.42
CA GLY A 175 -12.87 14.41 -9.89
C GLY A 175 -11.58 14.98 -10.47
N ALA A 176 -10.67 14.09 -10.88
CA ALA A 176 -9.49 14.48 -11.63
C ALA A 176 -9.87 15.17 -12.94
N GLY A 177 -9.24 16.30 -13.22
CA GLY A 177 -9.54 17.14 -14.37
C GLY A 177 -8.80 18.48 -14.31
N LEU A 178 -9.15 19.38 -15.22
CA LEU A 178 -8.64 20.74 -15.26
C LEU A 178 -9.73 21.72 -14.78
N PRO A 179 -9.35 22.80 -14.08
CA PRO A 179 -10.22 23.96 -13.94
C PRO A 179 -10.68 24.43 -15.32
N VAL A 180 -11.96 24.76 -15.46
CA VAL A 180 -12.56 25.19 -16.74
C VAL A 180 -11.81 26.37 -17.36
N ALA A 181 -11.25 27.26 -16.52
CA ALA A 181 -10.45 28.41 -16.95
C ALA A 181 -9.15 28.01 -17.69
N LEU A 182 -8.65 26.79 -17.50
CA LEU A 182 -7.44 26.28 -18.16
C LEU A 182 -7.77 25.44 -19.43
N GLY A 183 -9.05 25.32 -19.78
CA GLY A 183 -9.53 24.59 -20.94
C GLY A 183 -10.19 23.25 -20.60
N GLN A 184 -10.32 22.40 -21.62
CA GLN A 184 -10.96 21.09 -21.52
C GLN A 184 -9.92 19.97 -21.44
N TRP A 185 -10.26 18.89 -20.72
CA TRP A 185 -9.43 17.69 -20.67
C TRP A 185 -9.45 17.00 -22.04
N PRO A 186 -8.30 16.62 -22.63
CA PRO A 186 -8.27 15.91 -23.90
C PRO A 186 -8.90 14.51 -23.79
N ASP A 187 -9.81 14.17 -24.71
CA ASP A 187 -10.53 12.89 -24.70
C ASP A 187 -9.60 11.67 -24.85
N ASN A 188 -8.42 11.86 -25.42
CA ASN A 188 -7.42 10.82 -25.65
C ASN A 188 -6.45 10.58 -24.47
N LEU A 189 -6.62 11.28 -23.34
CA LEU A 189 -5.77 11.15 -22.17
C LEU A 189 -6.54 10.58 -20.97
N SER A 190 -5.95 9.59 -20.29
CA SER A 190 -6.46 9.11 -19.01
C SER A 190 -6.45 10.23 -17.97
N ARG A 191 -7.45 10.28 -17.09
CA ARG A 191 -7.55 11.30 -16.03
C ARG A 191 -6.70 10.93 -14.81
N ASP A 192 -5.41 10.77 -15.04
CA ASP A 192 -4.41 10.42 -14.05
C ASP A 192 -3.21 11.38 -14.13
N ARG A 193 -2.17 11.11 -13.33
CA ARG A 193 -0.93 11.91 -13.33
C ARG A 193 -0.20 11.90 -14.68
N LEU A 194 -0.25 10.78 -15.41
CA LEU A 194 0.39 10.65 -16.70
C LEU A 194 -0.35 11.49 -17.75
N GLY A 195 -1.68 11.48 -17.74
CA GLY A 195 -2.50 12.34 -18.58
C GLY A 195 -2.26 13.81 -18.30
N LEU A 196 -2.16 14.22 -17.04
CA LEU A 196 -1.83 15.60 -16.67
C LEU A 196 -0.44 16.01 -17.21
N ALA A 197 0.57 15.15 -17.06
CA ALA A 197 1.91 15.41 -17.57
C ALA A 197 1.95 15.56 -19.10
N LYS A 198 1.23 14.68 -19.82
CA LYS A 198 1.07 14.76 -21.28
C LYS A 198 0.34 16.05 -21.69
N TRP A 199 -0.71 16.44 -20.98
CA TRP A 199 -1.43 17.69 -21.24
C TRP A 199 -0.53 18.91 -21.04
N MET A 200 0.20 18.98 -19.92
CA MET A 200 1.12 20.07 -19.61
C MET A 200 2.22 20.24 -20.67
N THR A 201 2.67 19.15 -21.28
CA THR A 201 3.76 19.13 -22.27
C THR A 201 3.29 18.95 -23.72
N SER A 202 1.99 19.06 -23.97
CA SER A 202 1.38 18.78 -25.29
C SER A 202 1.73 19.78 -26.40
N GLY A 203 2.47 20.85 -26.11
CA GLY A 203 2.76 21.95 -27.04
C GLY A 203 1.56 22.86 -27.29
N ALA A 204 0.33 22.34 -27.20
CA ALA A 204 -0.91 23.11 -27.22
C ALA A 204 -1.10 23.95 -25.94
N ASN A 205 -0.44 23.59 -24.84
CA ASN A 205 -0.36 24.41 -23.64
C ASN A 205 0.78 25.45 -23.79
N PRO A 206 0.47 26.75 -23.94
CA PRO A 206 1.48 27.78 -24.16
C PRO A 206 2.24 28.19 -22.89
N LEU A 207 1.69 27.89 -21.70
CA LEU A 207 2.26 28.36 -20.43
C LEU A 207 3.54 27.60 -20.08
N THR A 208 3.53 26.27 -20.22
CA THR A 208 4.67 25.42 -19.82
C THR A 208 5.95 25.81 -20.55
N SER A 209 5.87 26.03 -21.86
CA SER A 209 7.03 26.41 -22.67
C SER A 209 7.49 27.84 -22.33
N ARG A 210 6.58 28.83 -22.26
CA ARG A 210 6.90 30.22 -21.88
C ARG A 210 7.58 30.32 -20.51
N VAL A 211 7.03 29.65 -19.49
CA VAL A 211 7.62 29.63 -18.14
C VAL A 211 8.99 28.99 -18.16
N THR A 212 9.13 27.86 -18.84
CA THR A 212 10.41 27.14 -18.92
C THR A 212 11.48 27.98 -19.60
N VAL A 213 11.21 28.55 -20.77
CA VAL A 213 12.22 29.35 -21.49
C VAL A 213 12.55 30.65 -20.75
N ASN A 214 11.60 31.24 -20.02
CA ASN A 214 11.89 32.40 -19.18
C ASN A 214 12.81 32.05 -18.00
N ARG A 215 12.63 30.88 -17.38
CA ARG A 215 13.56 30.36 -16.36
C ARG A 215 14.94 30.09 -16.95
N LEU A 216 15.01 29.47 -18.13
CA LEU A 216 16.28 29.29 -18.85
C LEU A 216 16.93 30.65 -19.10
N TRP A 217 16.18 31.62 -19.62
CA TRP A 217 16.68 32.96 -19.87
C TRP A 217 17.20 33.63 -18.60
N GLN A 218 16.44 33.56 -17.50
CA GLN A 218 16.86 34.07 -16.20
C GLN A 218 18.18 33.45 -15.73
N MET A 219 18.41 32.15 -15.92
CA MET A 219 19.68 31.53 -15.54
C MET A 219 20.88 32.08 -16.31
N HIS A 220 20.70 32.54 -17.55
CA HIS A 220 21.79 33.09 -18.38
C HIS A 220 21.93 34.61 -18.30
N PHE A 221 20.86 35.33 -17.94
CA PHE A 221 20.84 36.80 -17.90
C PHE A 221 20.58 37.38 -16.50
N GLY A 222 20.36 36.54 -15.49
CA GLY A 222 20.05 36.90 -14.09
C GLY A 222 18.59 37.29 -13.87
N THR A 223 17.99 37.95 -14.84
CA THR A 223 16.58 38.33 -14.85
C THR A 223 15.89 37.73 -16.08
N GLY A 224 14.72 37.13 -15.88
CA GLY A 224 13.88 36.64 -16.98
C GLY A 224 13.37 37.78 -17.86
N ILE A 225 12.89 37.44 -19.05
CA ILE A 225 12.12 38.37 -19.91
C ILE A 225 10.90 38.86 -19.13
N VAL A 226 10.22 37.95 -18.45
CA VAL A 226 9.29 38.22 -17.34
C VAL A 226 10.08 38.14 -16.04
N LYS A 227 10.07 39.22 -15.25
CA LYS A 227 10.82 39.27 -13.98
C LYS A 227 10.18 38.39 -12.89
N SER A 228 8.85 38.37 -12.85
CA SER A 228 8.05 37.54 -11.94
C SER A 228 8.02 36.10 -12.40
N VAL A 229 9.13 35.38 -12.19
CA VAL A 229 9.30 34.01 -12.72
C VAL A 229 8.28 33.02 -12.16
N GLU A 230 7.73 33.29 -10.96
CA GLU A 230 6.70 32.49 -10.30
C GLU A 230 5.27 32.97 -10.59
N ASP A 231 5.08 34.09 -11.31
CA ASP A 231 3.77 34.61 -11.65
C ASP A 231 3.73 35.16 -13.08
N PHE A 232 3.10 34.36 -13.96
CA PHE A 232 2.82 34.69 -15.36
C PHE A 232 1.36 35.13 -15.57
N GLY A 233 0.61 35.32 -14.49
CA GLY A 233 -0.78 35.76 -14.50
C GLY A 233 -0.91 37.29 -14.45
N ALA A 234 -2.13 37.77 -14.17
CA ALA A 234 -2.46 39.19 -14.18
C ALA A 234 -1.76 40.02 -13.07
N GLN A 235 -1.18 39.36 -12.07
CA GLN A 235 -0.40 39.99 -11.00
C GLN A 235 1.11 39.98 -11.28
N GLY A 236 1.54 39.30 -12.35
CA GLY A 236 2.93 39.28 -12.82
C GLY A 236 3.33 40.55 -13.57
N GLU A 237 4.64 40.72 -13.76
CA GLU A 237 5.19 41.80 -14.59
C GLU A 237 5.07 41.42 -16.07
N TRP A 238 4.75 42.39 -16.93
CA TRP A 238 4.71 42.16 -18.37
C TRP A 238 6.11 41.79 -18.92
N PRO A 239 6.20 40.91 -19.92
CA PRO A 239 7.46 40.58 -20.58
C PRO A 239 8.05 41.83 -21.24
N THR A 240 9.35 42.05 -21.07
CA THR A 240 10.04 43.16 -21.75
C THR A 240 10.07 42.98 -23.26
N HIS A 241 10.14 41.73 -23.73
CA HIS A 241 10.18 41.36 -25.14
C HIS A 241 9.21 40.20 -25.40
N PRO A 242 7.89 40.48 -25.56
CA PRO A 242 6.87 39.44 -25.72
C PRO A 242 7.10 38.55 -26.94
N GLU A 243 7.48 39.14 -28.08
CA GLU A 243 7.74 38.40 -29.31
C GLU A 243 8.93 37.44 -29.19
N LEU A 244 9.98 37.86 -28.47
CA LEU A 244 11.13 37.00 -28.20
C LEU A 244 10.75 35.82 -27.30
N LEU A 245 9.95 36.08 -26.26
CA LEU A 245 9.47 35.04 -25.36
C LEU A 245 8.62 34.01 -26.13
N ASP A 246 7.73 34.48 -26.98
CA ASP A 246 6.86 33.64 -27.80
C ASP A 246 7.67 32.82 -28.80
N TRP A 247 8.62 33.45 -29.49
CA TRP A 247 9.50 32.75 -30.41
C TRP A 247 10.32 31.66 -29.72
N LEU A 248 10.93 31.95 -28.56
CA LEU A 248 11.69 30.96 -27.79
C LEU A 248 10.79 29.82 -27.30
N ALA A 249 9.57 30.12 -26.87
CA ALA A 249 8.62 29.13 -26.37
C ALA A 249 8.18 28.17 -27.50
N THR A 250 7.86 28.70 -28.68
CA THR A 250 7.51 27.89 -29.86
C THR A 250 8.70 27.07 -30.34
N GLU A 251 9.90 27.64 -30.36
CA GLU A 251 11.12 26.94 -30.75
C GLU A 251 11.46 25.79 -29.80
N PHE A 252 11.26 25.99 -28.50
CA PHE A 252 11.48 24.94 -27.50
C PHE A 252 10.55 23.74 -27.71
N VAL A 253 9.27 23.98 -28.02
CA VAL A 253 8.33 22.91 -28.37
C VAL A 253 8.73 22.24 -29.68
N ARG A 254 9.10 23.03 -30.71
CA ARG A 254 9.49 22.54 -32.04
C ARG A 254 10.71 21.62 -32.01
N THR A 255 11.66 21.88 -31.12
CA THR A 255 12.85 21.04 -30.93
C THR A 255 12.59 19.78 -30.09
N GLY A 256 11.34 19.52 -29.70
CA GLY A 256 10.96 18.37 -28.88
C GLY A 256 11.38 18.54 -27.42
N TRP A 257 11.23 19.75 -26.87
CA TRP A 257 11.60 20.07 -25.48
C TRP A 257 13.10 19.86 -25.18
N ASN A 258 13.96 20.09 -26.17
CA ASN A 258 15.40 19.85 -26.05
C ASN A 258 16.11 21.00 -25.32
N LEU A 259 16.35 20.81 -24.02
CA LEU A 259 17.04 21.80 -23.19
C LEU A 259 18.43 22.17 -23.73
N LYS A 260 19.23 21.19 -24.18
CA LYS A 260 20.59 21.45 -24.70
C LYS A 260 20.56 22.33 -25.94
N ALA A 261 19.60 22.11 -26.84
CA ALA A 261 19.40 22.94 -28.02
C ALA A 261 19.04 24.38 -27.62
N MET A 262 18.14 24.56 -26.65
CA MET A 262 17.77 25.89 -26.15
C MET A 262 18.93 26.61 -25.47
N HIS A 263 19.68 25.93 -24.61
CA HIS A 263 20.90 26.48 -24.01
C HIS A 263 21.88 26.94 -25.08
N LYS A 264 22.16 26.09 -26.08
CA LYS A 264 23.04 26.43 -27.21
C LYS A 264 22.53 27.66 -27.95
N GLN A 265 21.24 27.73 -28.24
CA GLN A 265 20.64 28.86 -28.95
C GLN A 265 20.80 30.19 -28.18
N ILE A 266 20.56 30.16 -26.86
CA ILE A 266 20.74 31.34 -26.00
C ILE A 266 22.21 31.76 -25.96
N VAL A 267 23.15 30.86 -25.66
CA VAL A 267 24.57 31.22 -25.53
C VAL A 267 25.24 31.58 -26.86
N MET A 268 24.69 31.12 -27.97
CA MET A 268 25.13 31.48 -29.32
C MET A 268 24.40 32.70 -29.89
N SER A 269 23.50 33.33 -29.14
CA SER A 269 22.84 34.56 -29.56
C SER A 269 23.79 35.76 -29.56
N ALA A 270 23.51 36.76 -30.40
CA ALA A 270 24.23 38.03 -30.36
C ALA A 270 24.10 38.70 -28.98
N THR A 271 22.92 38.61 -28.36
CA THR A 271 22.61 39.16 -27.03
C THR A 271 23.51 38.59 -25.93
N TYR A 272 23.71 37.27 -25.89
CA TYR A 272 24.57 36.66 -24.88
C TYR A 272 26.06 36.99 -25.08
N ARG A 273 26.49 37.13 -26.34
CA ARG A 273 27.89 37.43 -26.70
C ARG A 273 28.25 38.92 -26.64
N GLN A 274 27.33 39.80 -26.24
CA GLN A 274 27.63 41.22 -26.07
C GLN A 274 28.71 41.43 -24.99
N SER A 275 29.47 42.52 -25.10
CA SER A 275 30.41 42.92 -24.06
C SER A 275 29.68 43.25 -22.76
N SER A 276 30.20 42.80 -21.62
CA SER A 276 29.68 43.17 -20.30
C SER A 276 30.23 44.52 -19.79
N ARG A 277 30.95 45.28 -20.64
CA ARG A 277 31.51 46.58 -20.29
C ARG A 277 30.38 47.59 -20.08
N VAL A 278 30.36 48.22 -18.90
CA VAL A 278 29.38 49.25 -18.55
C VAL A 278 29.95 50.63 -18.87
N THR A 279 29.27 51.40 -19.72
CA THR A 279 29.55 52.83 -19.94
C THR A 279 28.49 53.68 -19.24
N PRO A 280 28.78 54.96 -18.90
CA PRO A 280 27.80 55.84 -18.27
C PRO A 280 26.48 55.95 -19.05
N ALA A 281 26.56 56.09 -20.38
CA ALA A 281 25.38 56.16 -21.25
C ALA A 281 24.52 54.87 -21.21
N LEU A 282 25.16 53.69 -21.20
CA LEU A 282 24.44 52.41 -21.09
C LEU A 282 23.83 52.20 -19.70
N LEU A 283 24.47 52.72 -18.65
CA LEU A 283 23.95 52.64 -17.29
C LEU A 283 22.74 53.56 -17.11
N GLU A 284 22.74 54.74 -17.74
CA GLU A 284 21.62 55.67 -17.74
C GLU A 284 20.42 55.13 -18.52
N ALA A 285 20.66 54.59 -19.72
CA ALA A 285 19.60 54.07 -20.59
C ALA A 285 19.00 52.74 -20.09
N ASP A 286 19.82 51.85 -19.51
CA ASP A 286 19.36 50.55 -19.00
C ASP A 286 20.10 50.17 -17.70
N PRO A 287 19.71 50.77 -16.55
CA PRO A 287 20.39 50.54 -15.28
C PRO A 287 20.36 49.06 -14.84
N ALA A 288 19.23 48.39 -15.06
CA ALA A 288 18.99 47.01 -14.64
C ALA A 288 19.32 45.94 -15.70
N ASN A 289 19.83 46.34 -16.86
CA ASN A 289 20.06 45.48 -18.02
C ASN A 289 18.80 44.72 -18.49
N ARG A 290 17.62 45.36 -18.39
CA ARG A 290 16.30 44.80 -18.77
C ARG A 290 16.06 44.79 -20.28
N LEU A 291 16.74 45.69 -21.00
CA LEU A 291 16.72 45.80 -22.46
C LEU A 291 17.90 45.04 -23.10
N TYR A 292 18.72 44.37 -22.30
CA TYR A 292 19.89 43.60 -22.74
C TYR A 292 20.86 44.46 -23.57
N ALA A 293 21.07 45.70 -23.14
CA ALA A 293 21.99 46.65 -23.78
C ALA A 293 23.47 46.29 -23.57
N ARG A 294 23.75 45.32 -22.69
CA ARG A 294 25.09 44.78 -22.43
C ARG A 294 25.02 43.30 -22.06
N GLY A 295 26.17 42.63 -22.19
CA GLY A 295 26.33 41.23 -21.79
C GLY A 295 26.08 41.02 -20.29
N PRO A 296 25.56 39.85 -19.89
CA PRO A 296 25.25 39.60 -18.49
C PRO A 296 26.53 39.48 -17.64
N ARG A 297 26.46 39.91 -16.38
CA ARG A 297 27.58 39.89 -15.45
C ARG A 297 27.19 39.17 -14.17
N PHE A 298 27.84 38.03 -13.90
CA PHE A 298 27.55 37.20 -12.73
C PHE A 298 28.75 37.11 -11.81
N ARG A 299 28.45 36.97 -10.52
CA ARG A 299 29.44 36.50 -9.55
C ARG A 299 29.50 34.98 -9.65
N LEU A 300 30.70 34.43 -9.86
CA LEU A 300 30.88 32.98 -9.83
C LEU A 300 30.66 32.47 -8.39
N PRO A 301 29.87 31.39 -8.21
CA PRO A 301 29.77 30.71 -6.93
C PRO A 301 31.10 30.02 -6.57
N ALA A 302 31.28 29.70 -5.29
CA ALA A 302 32.56 29.19 -4.76
C ALA A 302 33.03 27.91 -5.48
N GLU A 303 32.07 27.06 -5.85
CA GLU A 303 32.27 25.81 -6.58
C GLU A 303 32.86 26.06 -7.96
N MET A 304 32.29 27.01 -8.72
CA MET A 304 32.84 27.37 -10.04
C MET A 304 34.22 28.01 -9.93
N ILE A 305 34.48 28.81 -8.88
CA ILE A 305 35.81 29.39 -8.64
C ILE A 305 36.84 28.28 -8.39
N ARG A 306 36.49 27.30 -7.55
CA ARG A 306 37.34 26.13 -7.27
C ARG A 306 37.58 25.31 -8.53
N ASP A 307 36.53 25.00 -9.29
CA ASP A 307 36.64 24.20 -10.52
C ASP A 307 37.47 24.93 -11.58
N HIS A 308 37.36 26.26 -11.68
CA HIS A 308 38.26 27.07 -12.51
C HIS A 308 39.72 26.93 -12.07
N ALA A 309 40.00 27.00 -10.77
CA ALA A 309 41.36 26.83 -10.25
C ALA A 309 41.91 25.41 -10.51
N LEU A 310 41.08 24.38 -10.32
CA LEU A 310 41.43 22.99 -10.62
C LEU A 310 41.66 22.77 -12.12
N SER A 311 40.81 23.35 -12.97
CA SER A 311 40.95 23.26 -14.42
C SER A 311 42.23 23.94 -14.91
N ALA A 312 42.48 25.17 -14.44
CA ALA A 312 43.69 25.93 -14.79
C ALA A 312 44.99 25.28 -14.30
N SER A 313 44.93 24.53 -13.18
CA SER A 313 46.06 23.76 -12.64
C SER A 313 46.19 22.34 -13.21
N GLY A 314 45.26 21.90 -14.07
CA GLY A 314 45.25 20.54 -14.63
C GLY A 314 44.85 19.45 -13.64
N LEU A 315 44.28 19.81 -12.48
CA LEU A 315 43.87 18.89 -11.42
C LEU A 315 42.37 18.53 -11.48
N LEU A 316 41.62 19.09 -12.44
CA LEU A 316 40.21 18.81 -12.59
C LEU A 316 39.98 17.39 -13.13
N VAL A 317 39.30 16.55 -12.35
CA VAL A 317 38.87 15.21 -12.77
C VAL A 317 37.52 15.32 -13.48
N SER A 318 37.49 15.01 -14.78
CA SER A 318 36.28 15.09 -15.61
C SER A 318 35.46 13.78 -15.64
N ARG A 319 35.83 12.77 -14.85
CA ARG A 319 35.11 11.49 -14.78
C ARG A 319 33.85 11.66 -13.93
N ILE A 320 32.71 11.25 -14.49
CA ILE A 320 31.43 11.22 -13.76
C ILE A 320 31.56 10.22 -12.60
N GLY A 321 31.36 10.70 -11.37
CA GLY A 321 31.50 9.91 -10.15
C GLY A 321 32.88 10.00 -9.47
N GLY A 322 33.83 10.73 -10.07
CA GLY A 322 35.24 10.75 -9.64
C GLY A 322 36.10 9.76 -10.41
#